data_AF-A0A3S1AC11-F1
#
_entry.id   AF-A0A3S1AC11-F1
#
_cell.length_a   1.000
_cell.length_b   1.000
_cell.length_c   1.000
_cell.angle_alpha   90.00
_cell.angle_beta   90.00
_cell.angle_gamma   90.00
#
_symmetry.space_group_name_H-M   'P 1'
#
loop_
_entity.id
_entity.type
_entity.pdbx_description
1 polymer ?
#
loop_
_entity_poly.entity_id
_entity_poly.type
_entity_poly.pdbx_seq_one_letter_code
_entity_poly.pdbx_strand_id
1 'polypeptide(L)'
;MKSYLLDTNIILRFANSQSLEYNLIQNTISQILLQGGQCFITPQVIIEFWVVATRPVNVNGLGWTVEQTTQAVQMLINQFDLLEETSDVFSIWLNLVKT
;
A
#
# COMPACT_ATOMS: atom_id res chain seq x y z
N MET A 1 20.39 7.17 0.01
CA MET A 1 19.07 6.92 0.63
C MET A 1 18.51 5.65 0.01
N LYS A 2 17.98 4.70 0.78
CA LYS A 2 17.34 3.50 0.19
C LYS A 2 15.84 3.77 0.00
N SER A 3 15.34 3.50 -1.18
CA SER A 3 13.92 3.67 -1.55
C SER A 3 13.20 2.32 -1.50
N TYR A 4 12.02 2.32 -0.89
CA TYR A 4 11.17 1.14 -0.75
C TYR A 4 9.80 1.44 -1.32
N LEU A 5 9.35 0.66 -2.30
CA LEU A 5 7.97 0.69 -2.74
C LEU A 5 7.16 -0.27 -1.87
N LEU A 6 6.12 0.25 -1.21
CA LEU A 6 5.23 -0.56 -0.38
C LEU A 6 4.17 -1.21 -1.26
N ASP A 7 4.11 -2.54 -1.21
CA ASP A 7 3.08 -3.32 -1.91
C ASP A 7 1.70 -3.20 -1.22
N THR A 8 0.65 -3.58 -1.93
CA THR A 8 -0.75 -3.55 -1.47
C THR A 8 -0.92 -4.32 -0.17
N ASN A 9 -0.30 -5.50 -0.04
CA ASN A 9 -0.38 -6.29 1.19
C ASN A 9 0.22 -5.56 2.40
N ILE A 10 1.29 -4.78 2.22
CA ILE A 10 1.96 -4.05 3.29
C ILE A 10 1.04 -2.94 3.78
N ILE A 11 0.50 -2.13 2.87
CA ILE A 11 -0.36 -1.01 3.26
C ILE A 11 -1.71 -1.46 3.82
N LEU A 12 -2.23 -2.62 3.39
CA LEU A 12 -3.44 -3.24 3.99
C LEU A 12 -3.21 -3.60 5.46
N ARG A 13 -2.06 -4.21 5.76
CA ARG A 13 -1.70 -4.64 7.12
C ARG A 13 -1.29 -3.46 7.98
N PHE A 14 -0.69 -2.44 7.38
CA PHE A 14 -0.39 -1.18 8.05
C PHE A 14 -1.64 -0.39 8.42
N ALA A 15 -2.66 -0.33 7.55
CA ALA A 15 -3.89 0.41 7.83
C ALA A 15 -4.86 -0.33 8.76
N ASN A 16 -4.74 -1.65 8.88
CA ASN A 16 -5.63 -2.48 9.70
C ASN A 16 -4.98 -2.84 11.05
N SER A 17 -5.29 -2.10 12.11
CA SER A 17 -4.80 -2.37 13.47
C SER A 17 -5.26 -3.71 14.05
N GLN A 18 -6.28 -4.34 13.47
CA GLN A 18 -6.72 -5.68 13.86
C GLN A 18 -5.93 -6.80 13.17
N SER A 19 -5.02 -6.46 12.25
CA SER A 19 -4.20 -7.47 11.60
C SER A 19 -3.14 -8.03 12.54
N LEU A 20 -2.91 -9.33 12.47
CA LEU A 20 -1.87 -10.01 13.27
C LEU A 20 -0.47 -9.45 13.00
N GLU A 21 -0.22 -9.01 11.77
CA GLU A 21 1.05 -8.48 11.29
C GLU A 21 1.18 -6.96 11.49
N TYR A 22 0.16 -6.27 12.01
CA TYR A 22 0.15 -4.81 12.13
C TYR A 22 1.40 -4.28 12.85
N ASN A 23 1.72 -4.85 14.03
CA ASN A 23 2.87 -4.43 14.83
C ASN A 23 4.20 -4.69 14.09
N LEU A 24 4.31 -5.81 13.39
CA LEU A 24 5.52 -6.14 12.61
C LEU A 24 5.72 -5.10 11.51
N ILE A 25 4.68 -4.84 10.71
CA ILE A 25 4.72 -3.89 9.59
C ILE A 25 5.04 -2.48 10.10
N GLN A 26 4.33 -2.01 11.13
CA GLN A 26 4.54 -0.69 11.70
C GLN A 26 5.97 -0.51 12.21
N ASN A 27 6.51 -1.51 12.91
CA ASN A 27 7.88 -1.48 13.41
C ASN A 27 8.90 -1.47 12.27
N THR A 28 8.72 -2.32 11.25
CA THR A 28 9.61 -2.37 10.08
C THR A 28 9.64 -1.05 9.31
N ILE A 29 8.47 -0.46 9.04
CA ILE A 29 8.39 0.84 8.36
C ILE A 29 9.06 1.92 9.22
N SER A 30 8.81 1.93 10.54
CA SER A 30 9.45 2.89 11.45
C SER A 30 10.98 2.76 11.43
N GLN A 31 11.51 1.53 11.41
CA GLN A 31 12.96 1.30 11.32
C GLN A 31 13.55 1.76 9.98
N ILE A 32 12.84 1.53 8.86
CA ILE A 32 13.26 2.04 7.54
C ILE A 32 13.41 3.57 7.60
N LEU A 33 12.39 4.27 8.12
CA LEU A 33 12.40 5.73 8.20
C LEU A 33 13.48 6.26 9.15
N LEU A 34 13.67 5.63 10.32
CA LEU A 34 14.71 5.99 11.28
C LEU A 34 16.14 5.81 10.73
N GLN A 35 16.34 4.85 9.83
CA GLN A 35 17.62 4.63 9.15
C GLN A 35 17.83 5.56 7.93
N GLY A 36 16.92 6.53 7.73
CA GLY A 36 16.96 7.44 6.60
C GLY A 36 16.58 6.78 5.28
N GLY A 37 15.78 5.71 5.30
CA GLY A 37 15.10 5.18 4.13
C GLY A 37 13.84 5.98 3.79
N GLN A 38 13.32 5.79 2.59
CA GLN A 38 12.11 6.47 2.11
C GLN A 38 11.12 5.42 1.58
N CYS A 39 9.86 5.56 1.98
CA CYS A 39 8.78 4.66 1.60
C CYS A 39 7.85 5.35 0.61
N PHE A 40 7.52 4.64 -0.45
CA PHE A 40 6.70 5.12 -1.55
C PHE A 40 5.48 4.22 -1.74
N ILE A 41 4.44 4.78 -2.35
CA ILE A 41 3.24 4.08 -2.83
C ILE A 41 2.93 4.54 -4.27
N THR A 42 2.13 3.77 -5.01
CA THR A 42 1.64 4.17 -6.34
C THR A 42 0.10 4.23 -6.38
N PRO A 43 -0.51 4.91 -7.37
CA PRO A 43 -1.94 4.87 -7.60
C PRO A 43 -2.52 3.44 -7.69
N GLN A 44 -1.87 2.53 -8.41
CA GLN A 44 -2.27 1.13 -8.54
C GLN A 44 -2.35 0.44 -7.17
N VAL A 45 -1.35 0.62 -6.31
CA VAL A 45 -1.33 0.07 -4.94
C VAL A 45 -2.53 0.59 -4.12
N ILE A 46 -2.88 1.87 -4.25
CA ILE A 46 -4.05 2.47 -3.58
C ILE A 46 -5.36 1.90 -4.13
N ILE A 47 -5.47 1.72 -5.44
CA ILE A 47 -6.66 1.16 -6.10
C ILE A 47 -6.87 -0.29 -5.67
N GLU A 48 -5.82 -1.11 -5.67
CA GLU A 48 -5.89 -2.50 -5.19
C GLU A 48 -6.24 -2.58 -3.71
N PHE A 49 -5.65 -1.69 -2.89
CA PHE A 49 -6.00 -1.54 -1.48
C PHE A 49 -7.50 -1.25 -1.31
N TRP A 50 -8.06 -0.31 -2.08
CA TRP A 50 -9.47 0.06 -2.00
C TRP A 50 -10.38 -1.13 -2.29
N VAL A 51 -10.05 -1.90 -3.33
CA VAL A 51 -10.79 -3.11 -3.72
C VAL A 51 -10.76 -4.16 -2.61
N VAL A 52 -9.65 -4.33 -1.90
CA VAL A 52 -9.57 -5.29 -0.78
C VAL A 52 -10.28 -4.74 0.47
N ALA A 53 -10.10 -3.46 0.78
CA ALA A 53 -10.64 -2.83 1.97
C ALA A 53 -12.18 -2.84 1.97
N THR A 54 -12.80 -2.49 0.84
CA THR A 54 -14.27 -2.39 0.71
C THR A 54 -14.95 -3.74 0.43
N ARG A 55 -14.18 -4.76 0.02
CA ARG A 55 -14.72 -6.08 -0.27
C ARG A 55 -15.26 -6.73 1.01
N PRO A 56 -16.43 -7.40 0.96
CA PRO A 56 -17.00 -8.06 2.12
C PRO A 56 -16.07 -9.12 2.75
N VAL A 57 -16.16 -9.27 4.07
CA VAL A 57 -15.32 -10.21 4.85
C VAL A 57 -15.52 -11.66 4.41
N ASN A 58 -16.75 -12.04 4.03
CA ASN A 58 -17.08 -13.40 3.60
C ASN A 58 -16.43 -13.82 2.26
N VAL A 59 -15.76 -12.91 1.56
CA VAL A 59 -15.01 -13.18 0.32
C VAL A 59 -13.57 -12.64 0.39
N ASN A 60 -12.96 -12.70 1.58
CA ASN A 60 -11.57 -12.30 1.85
C ASN A 60 -11.27 -10.80 1.63
N GLY A 61 -12.20 -9.91 1.98
CA GLY A 61 -11.94 -8.48 2.13
C GLY A 61 -11.96 -8.02 3.59
N LEU A 62 -11.84 -6.70 3.81
CA LEU A 62 -11.92 -6.12 5.17
C LEU A 62 -13.33 -5.67 5.57
N GLY A 63 -14.25 -5.57 4.61
CA GLY A 63 -15.63 -5.13 4.83
C GLY A 63 -15.75 -3.68 5.31
N TRP A 64 -14.74 -2.85 5.04
CA TRP A 64 -14.76 -1.45 5.44
C TRP A 64 -15.76 -0.65 4.62
N THR A 65 -16.34 0.37 5.24
CA THR A 65 -17.18 1.34 4.52
C THR A 65 -16.32 2.24 3.63
N VAL A 66 -16.95 2.89 2.66
CA VAL A 66 -16.29 3.89 1.80
C VAL A 66 -15.63 4.99 2.64
N GLU A 67 -16.28 5.43 3.72
CA GLU A 67 -15.75 6.45 4.61
C GLU A 67 -14.49 5.97 5.35
N GLN A 68 -14.51 4.75 5.89
CA GLN A 68 -13.34 4.15 6.54
C GLN A 68 -12.17 3.99 5.56
N THR A 69 -12.45 3.48 4.35
CA THR A 69 -11.43 3.32 3.32
C THR A 69 -10.88 4.68 2.87
N THR A 70 -11.71 5.71 2.73
CA THR A 70 -11.28 7.06 2.38
C THR A 70 -10.33 7.64 3.44
N GLN A 71 -10.66 7.48 4.73
CA GLN A 71 -9.80 7.94 5.83
C GLN A 71 -8.45 7.21 5.82
N ALA A 72 -8.45 5.90 5.59
CA ALA A 72 -7.22 5.12 5.49
C ALA A 72 -6.36 5.55 4.29
N VAL A 73 -6.96 5.79 3.11
CA VAL A 73 -6.22 6.31 1.94
C VAL A 73 -5.62 7.68 2.24
N GLN A 74 -6.37 8.59 2.86
CA GLN A 74 -5.85 9.92 3.22
C GLN A 74 -4.66 9.82 4.19
N MET A 75 -4.73 8.90 5.17
CA MET A 75 -3.61 8.63 6.07
C MET A 75 -2.39 8.12 5.29
N LEU A 76 -2.57 7.16 4.37
CA LEU A 76 -1.49 6.57 3.59
C LEU A 76 -0.80 7.59 2.69
N ILE A 77 -1.55 8.42 1.94
CA ILE A 77 -0.97 9.43 1.04
C ILE A 77 -0.35 10.61 1.79
N ASN A 78 -0.74 10.86 3.05
CA ASN A 78 -0.09 11.85 3.91
C ASN A 78 1.20 11.31 4.55
N GLN A 79 1.32 9.99 4.68
CA GLN A 79 2.44 9.35 5.36
C GLN A 79 3.55 8.88 4.41
N PHE A 80 3.21 8.53 3.17
CA PHE A 80 4.14 7.99 2.18
C PHE A 80 4.11 8.81 0.89
N ASP A 81 5.24 8.88 0.22
CA ASP A 81 5.34 9.61 -1.03
C ASP A 81 4.65 8.85 -2.16
N LEU A 82 3.73 9.53 -2.86
CA LEU A 82 3.02 8.98 -4.00
C LEU A 82 3.86 9.15 -5.27
N LEU A 83 4.26 8.04 -5.89
CA LEU A 83 4.93 8.05 -7.18
C LEU A 83 3.93 8.21 -8.33
N GLU A 84 4.33 8.95 -9.36
CA GLU A 84 3.56 9.11 -10.58
C GLU A 84 3.52 7.80 -11.38
N GLU A 85 2.33 7.44 -11.88
CA GLU A 85 2.18 6.35 -12.86
C GLU A 85 2.20 6.91 -14.27
N THR A 86 3.30 6.66 -14.98
CA THR A 86 3.48 7.08 -16.37
C THR A 86 2.94 6.02 -17.34
N SER A 87 2.67 6.43 -18.58
CA SER A 87 2.25 5.51 -19.66
C SER A 87 3.24 4.38 -19.94
N ASP A 88 4.50 4.57 -19.58
CA ASP A 88 5.58 3.64 -19.89
C ASP A 88 5.57 2.42 -18.97
N VAL A 89 4.98 2.54 -17.77
CA VAL A 89 4.95 1.49 -16.74
C VAL A 89 4.45 0.17 -17.31
N PHE A 90 3.31 0.19 -18.00
CA PHE A 90 2.70 -1.03 -18.55
C PHE A 90 3.60 -1.69 -19.61
N SER A 91 4.13 -0.88 -20.54
CA SER A 91 4.96 -1.40 -21.64
C SER A 91 6.26 -2.01 -21.12
N ILE A 92 6.90 -1.36 -20.13
CA ILE A 92 8.12 -1.86 -19.50
C ILE A 92 7.82 -3.16 -18.72
N TRP A 93 6.79 -3.16 -17.88
CA TRP A 93 6.37 -4.36 -17.15
C TRP A 93 6.11 -5.54 -18.09
N LEU A 94 5.35 -5.30 -19.16
CA LEU A 94 4.98 -6.34 -20.11
C LEU A 94 6.22 -6.94 -20.80
N ASN A 95 7.23 -6.13 -21.07
CA ASN A 95 8.50 -6.60 -21.63
C ASN A 95 9.29 -7.45 -20.62
N LEU A 96 9.25 -7.12 -19.32
CA LEU A 96 9.95 -7.88 -18.27
C LEU A 96 9.34 -9.27 -18.05
N VAL A 97 8.03 -9.43 -18.21
CA VAL A 97 7.32 -10.70 -17.91
C VAL A 97 7.18 -11.63 -19.11
N LYS A 98 7.50 -11.17 -20.32
CA LYS A 98 7.37 -11.95 -21.57
C LYS A 98 8.58 -12.83 -21.87
N THR A 99 9.70 -12.63 -21.17
CA THR A 99 10.92 -13.46 -21.27
C THR A 99 10.87 -14.63 -20.31
#